data_AF-A0A960FA61-F1
#
_entry.id   AF-A0A960FA61-F1
#
_cell.length_a   1.000
_cell.length_b   1.000
_cell.length_c   1.000
_cell.angle_alpha   90.00
_cell.angle_beta   90.00
_cell.angle_gamma   90.00
#
_symmetry.space_group_name_H-M   'P 1'
#
loop_
_entity.id
_entity.type
_entity.pdbx_description
1 polymer ?
#
loop_
_entity_poly.entity_id
_entity_poly.type
_entity_poly.pdbx_seq_one_letter_code
_entity_poly.pdbx_strand_id
1 'polypeptide(L)'
;MGEGQAIEVEHVDRDDRVGSLHGIGGLLRNQAHERARRERARHRAAVHLHATVPTSPPACAHRRSPHPSCTSRSVGPRSVPDSPSGAFPHTHALRCAVRPPPIDPFVGHLGIRPIVLTVANRLCDALGIEIPIIQAPMGYIARAQLAAAVSNAGGMGIIETGSGEFDDIRDEFARMADLTDKPWGANVPQLLVRDPAVVDFVASAGVRFVTTSAGNPEVLVPLFKRAGITVFHVVPTLRGALKAVAAGADGLIVEGVEGGGFKNPDGASTMVLVPLVAQHVGVPIVAAGGICDGVSMAAALALGADGAQMGTRMLTAAESPVHDNWKRAVVDAAETDTVVLNRFTRPAMRALRTEYTAPLEREEGGGMAGRDRILDLYFGGDMNAAVPMSGQVAGRIDEVLPVADILRDTWDGCRARLAELAARMAD
;
A
#
# COMPACT_ATOMS: atom_id res chain seq x y z
N MET A 1 44.74 -51.34 34.89
CA MET A 1 45.74 -50.37 35.39
C MET A 1 45.35 -49.05 34.75
N GLY A 2 44.52 -48.23 35.41
CA GLY A 2 44.92 -47.23 36.41
C GLY A 2 45.24 -45.93 35.65
N GLU A 3 44.67 -44.75 35.90
CA GLU A 3 43.98 -44.20 37.07
C GLU A 3 42.97 -43.14 36.60
N GLY A 4 41.90 -42.95 37.37
CA GLY A 4 40.99 -41.82 37.23
C GLY A 4 41.42 -40.68 38.14
N GLN A 5 41.14 -39.45 37.72
CA GLN A 5 41.24 -38.28 38.59
C GLN A 5 39.94 -37.48 38.49
N ALA A 6 39.24 -37.42 39.62
CA ALA A 6 38.08 -36.58 39.86
C ALA A 6 38.52 -35.12 39.97
N ILE A 7 37.67 -34.20 39.50
CA ILE A 7 37.79 -32.76 39.77
C ILE A 7 36.48 -32.30 40.42
N GLU A 8 36.68 -31.54 41.49
CA GLU A 8 35.73 -31.03 42.47
C GLU A 8 34.62 -30.15 41.89
N VAL A 9 33.47 -30.20 42.57
CA VAL A 9 32.31 -29.33 42.36
C VAL A 9 32.44 -28.16 43.32
N GLU A 10 32.70 -26.96 42.82
CA GLU A 10 32.60 -25.71 43.58
C GLU A 10 31.22 -25.08 43.38
N HIS A 11 30.50 -24.92 44.50
CA HIS A 11 29.32 -24.07 44.62
C HIS A 11 29.76 -22.60 44.55
N VAL A 12 29.15 -21.81 43.66
CA VAL A 12 29.21 -20.34 43.73
C VAL A 12 27.82 -19.78 43.86
N ASP A 13 27.72 -18.93 44.87
CA ASP A 13 26.55 -18.34 45.51
C ASP A 13 25.76 -17.41 44.60
N ARG A 14 24.45 -17.32 44.86
CA ARG A 14 23.50 -16.42 44.20
C ARG A 14 23.35 -15.17 45.06
N ASP A 15 24.22 -14.18 44.88
CA ASP A 15 23.94 -12.78 45.23
C ASP A 15 25.09 -11.89 44.76
N ASP A 16 25.03 -11.38 43.52
CA ASP A 16 25.87 -10.25 43.08
C ASP A 16 25.42 -9.67 41.72
N ARG A 17 24.14 -9.28 41.61
CA ARG A 17 23.64 -8.48 40.46
C ARG A 17 22.72 -7.34 40.87
N VAL A 18 23.22 -6.43 41.69
CA VAL A 18 22.63 -5.09 41.83
C VAL A 18 23.75 -4.05 41.86
N GLY A 19 24.37 -3.79 40.71
CA GLY A 19 25.51 -2.87 40.65
C GLY A 19 26.12 -2.63 39.28
N SER A 20 25.35 -2.39 38.21
CA SER A 20 25.95 -1.84 36.96
C SER A 20 25.05 -1.00 36.06
N LEU A 21 23.80 -0.69 36.45
CA LEU A 21 22.87 0.03 35.57
C LEU A 21 23.05 1.57 35.52
N HIS A 22 24.00 2.15 36.28
CA HIS A 22 24.23 3.61 36.28
C HIS A 22 25.36 4.09 35.35
N GLY A 23 26.13 3.19 34.72
CA GLY A 23 27.27 3.57 33.86
C GLY A 23 26.96 3.79 32.38
N ILE A 24 25.92 3.13 31.85
CA ILE A 24 25.66 3.08 30.39
C ILE A 24 24.90 4.33 29.92
N GLY A 25 24.08 4.94 30.78
CA GLY A 25 23.34 6.17 30.46
C GLY A 25 24.20 7.44 30.38
N GLY A 26 25.44 7.42 30.88
CA GLY A 26 26.39 8.53 30.75
C GLY A 26 27.12 8.53 29.40
N LEU A 27 27.47 7.35 28.90
CA LEU A 27 28.22 7.17 27.66
C LEU A 27 27.39 7.52 26.42
N LEU A 28 26.09 7.16 26.43
CA LEU A 28 25.16 7.44 25.32
C LEU A 28 24.80 8.93 25.21
N ARG A 29 24.73 9.66 26.34
CA ARG A 29 24.47 11.11 26.35
C ARG A 29 25.64 11.92 25.79
N ASN A 30 26.89 11.52 26.08
CA ASN A 30 28.06 12.18 25.53
C ASN A 30 28.20 11.99 24.02
N GLN A 31 27.85 10.80 23.50
CA GLN A 31 27.88 10.55 22.05
C GLN A 31 26.82 11.34 21.27
N ALA A 32 25.64 11.56 21.86
CA ALA A 32 24.59 12.40 21.26
C ALA A 32 25.01 13.89 21.18
N HIS A 33 25.64 14.41 22.23
CA HIS A 33 26.14 15.79 22.25
C HIS A 33 27.27 16.05 21.24
N GLU A 34 28.18 15.09 21.04
CA GLU A 34 29.24 15.21 20.04
C GLU A 34 28.70 15.13 18.60
N ARG A 35 27.68 14.29 18.33
CA ARG A 35 27.00 14.24 17.03
C ARG A 35 26.33 15.58 16.69
N ALA A 36 25.59 16.16 17.65
CA ALA A 36 24.93 17.45 17.47
C ALA A 36 25.91 18.61 17.22
N ARG A 37 27.13 18.56 17.76
CA ARG A 37 28.19 19.55 17.48
C ARG A 37 28.75 19.42 16.07
N ARG A 38 28.96 18.20 15.58
CA ARG A 38 29.47 17.94 14.22
C ARG A 38 28.47 18.35 13.13
N GLU A 39 27.18 18.18 13.40
CA GLU A 39 26.11 18.57 12.47
C GLU A 39 25.97 20.10 12.35
N ARG A 40 26.03 20.82 13.48
CA ARG A 40 26.03 22.30 13.47
C ARG A 40 27.26 22.88 12.77
N ALA A 41 28.42 22.24 12.89
CA ALA A 41 29.63 22.65 12.18
C ALA A 41 29.51 22.48 10.64
N ARG A 42 28.89 21.38 10.19
CA ARG A 42 28.61 21.14 8.76
C ARG A 42 27.61 22.14 8.18
N HIS A 43 26.59 22.50 8.94
CA HIS A 43 25.60 23.49 8.53
C HIS A 43 26.20 24.90 8.40
N ARG A 44 27.11 25.29 9.30
CA ARG A 44 27.83 26.57 9.20
C ARG A 44 28.75 26.66 7.98
N ALA A 45 29.34 25.55 7.55
CA ALA A 45 30.21 25.53 6.36
C ALA A 45 29.42 25.66 5.05
N ALA A 46 28.18 25.15 4.99
CA ALA A 46 27.34 25.23 3.80
C ALA A 46 26.79 26.66 3.53
N VAL A 47 26.61 27.46 4.59
CA VAL A 47 26.07 28.83 4.48
C VAL A 47 27.11 29.83 3.94
N HIS A 48 28.40 29.48 3.89
CA HIS A 48 29.46 30.38 3.42
C HIS A 48 29.80 30.26 1.92
N LEU A 49 29.16 29.37 1.16
CA LEU A 49 29.50 29.16 -0.26
C LEU A 49 28.58 29.81 -1.30
N HIS A 50 27.52 30.53 -0.89
CA HIS A 50 26.63 31.24 -1.80
C HIS A 50 26.60 32.75 -1.54
N ALA A 51 27.65 33.44 -1.97
CA ALA A 51 27.62 34.88 -2.18
C ALA A 51 28.66 35.28 -3.24
N THR A 52 28.25 35.32 -4.52
CA THR A 52 28.71 36.24 -5.57
C THR A 52 27.88 36.02 -6.85
N VAL A 53 27.29 37.12 -7.35
CA VAL A 53 26.35 37.31 -8.48
C VAL A 53 27.19 37.92 -9.66
N PRO A 54 26.88 37.83 -10.99
CA PRO A 54 25.82 38.66 -11.58
C PRO A 54 25.05 38.22 -12.86
N THR A 55 23.97 38.97 -13.02
CA THR A 55 22.85 39.09 -13.97
C THR A 55 23.20 39.56 -15.39
N SER A 56 22.56 39.01 -16.45
CA SER A 56 21.80 39.69 -17.54
C SER A 56 21.65 38.80 -18.82
N PRO A 57 20.59 38.95 -19.64
CA PRO A 57 20.27 38.07 -20.79
C PRO A 57 20.63 38.68 -22.15
N PRO A 58 20.59 37.93 -23.28
CA PRO A 58 20.50 38.53 -24.59
C PRO A 58 19.12 38.32 -25.25
N ALA A 59 18.61 39.43 -25.79
CA ALA A 59 17.59 39.47 -26.82
C ALA A 59 18.19 39.07 -28.18
N CYS A 60 17.38 38.51 -29.09
CA CYS A 60 17.64 38.62 -30.52
C CYS A 60 16.33 38.65 -31.33
N ALA A 61 16.33 39.55 -32.32
CA ALA A 61 15.18 39.98 -33.10
C ALA A 61 15.14 39.37 -34.51
N HIS A 62 13.91 39.33 -35.05
CA HIS A 62 13.48 39.50 -36.46
C HIS A 62 13.96 38.56 -37.58
N ARG A 63 12.96 38.00 -38.30
CA ARG A 63 12.59 38.44 -39.68
C ARG A 63 11.16 38.03 -40.07
N ARG A 64 10.45 38.96 -40.71
CA ARG A 64 9.09 38.86 -41.30
C ARG A 64 9.17 38.36 -42.76
N SER A 65 8.07 37.83 -43.31
CA SER A 65 7.23 38.37 -44.44
C SER A 65 6.18 37.27 -44.91
N PRO A 66 5.19 37.50 -45.81
CA PRO A 66 3.76 37.53 -45.42
C PRO A 66 2.74 36.70 -46.27
N HIS A 67 1.61 36.29 -45.66
CA HIS A 67 0.20 36.08 -46.14
C HIS A 67 -0.14 35.28 -47.44
N PRO A 68 -1.39 34.78 -47.67
CA PRO A 68 -2.69 35.22 -47.11
C PRO A 68 -3.76 34.16 -46.72
N SER A 69 -4.77 34.69 -46.00
CA SER A 69 -6.21 34.34 -45.98
C SER A 69 -6.71 32.93 -45.65
N CYS A 70 -7.40 32.79 -44.50
CA CYS A 70 -8.71 32.13 -44.47
C CYS A 70 -9.54 32.67 -43.31
N THR A 71 -10.71 33.23 -43.64
CA THR A 71 -11.72 33.76 -42.71
C THR A 71 -12.72 32.65 -42.41
N SER A 72 -12.92 32.29 -41.13
CA SER A 72 -14.06 31.47 -40.71
C SER A 72 -15.03 32.30 -39.87
N ARG A 73 -16.21 32.51 -40.46
CA ARG A 73 -17.41 33.08 -39.84
C ARG A 73 -17.98 32.15 -38.79
N SER A 74 -18.47 32.73 -37.71
CA SER A 74 -19.36 32.17 -36.70
C SER A 74 -20.84 32.35 -37.08
N VAL A 75 -21.62 31.25 -37.16
CA VAL A 75 -23.09 31.16 -37.07
C VAL A 75 -23.39 29.69 -36.72
N GLY A 76 -24.22 29.25 -35.77
CA GLY A 76 -25.15 29.83 -34.79
C GLY A 76 -25.87 28.66 -34.06
N PRO A 77 -26.76 28.88 -33.07
CA PRO A 77 -27.64 27.84 -32.53
C PRO A 77 -29.03 27.89 -33.21
N ARG A 78 -29.63 26.72 -33.48
CA ARG A 78 -31.01 26.61 -33.99
C ARG A 78 -31.98 26.29 -32.86
N SER A 79 -33.00 27.13 -32.77
CA SER A 79 -34.19 27.05 -31.92
C SER A 79 -35.22 26.04 -32.45
N VAL A 80 -35.93 25.43 -31.51
CA VAL A 80 -37.10 24.55 -31.68
C VAL A 80 -38.36 25.39 -32.01
N PRO A 81 -39.31 24.90 -32.81
CA PRO A 81 -40.63 25.52 -32.94
C PRO A 81 -41.69 24.80 -32.09
N ASP A 82 -42.55 25.59 -31.46
CA ASP A 82 -43.78 25.21 -30.76
C ASP A 82 -44.98 25.03 -31.70
N SER A 83 -45.98 24.29 -31.19
CA SER A 83 -47.46 24.47 -31.29
C SER A 83 -48.26 23.21 -31.75
N PRO A 84 -49.60 23.14 -31.57
CA PRO A 84 -50.34 23.16 -30.29
C PRO A 84 -51.50 22.11 -30.18
N SER A 85 -52.10 22.04 -28.98
CA SER A 85 -53.51 21.68 -28.65
C SER A 85 -54.01 20.21 -28.63
N GLY A 86 -54.68 19.84 -27.51
CA GLY A 86 -56.00 19.20 -27.56
C GLY A 86 -56.17 17.77 -27.04
N ALA A 87 -56.91 17.66 -25.91
CA ALA A 87 -57.87 16.60 -25.54
C ALA A 87 -57.40 15.21 -25.01
N PHE A 88 -57.75 14.96 -23.74
CA PHE A 88 -57.99 13.63 -23.12
C PHE A 88 -59.31 13.02 -23.65
N PRO A 89 -59.49 11.68 -23.71
CA PRO A 89 -60.01 10.96 -22.53
C PRO A 89 -59.51 9.51 -22.30
N HIS A 90 -59.52 9.13 -21.02
CA HIS A 90 -59.74 7.82 -20.39
C HIS A 90 -59.52 6.52 -21.19
N THR A 91 -58.58 5.69 -20.72
CA THR A 91 -58.65 4.23 -20.89
C THR A 91 -58.30 3.50 -19.59
N HIS A 92 -59.13 2.49 -19.30
CA HIS A 92 -59.14 1.66 -18.10
C HIS A 92 -57.84 0.87 -17.90
N ALA A 93 -57.31 0.91 -16.67
CA ALA A 93 -56.26 0.02 -16.22
C ALA A 93 -56.81 -1.41 -16.01
N LEU A 94 -56.47 -2.33 -16.92
CA LEU A 94 -56.56 -3.76 -16.69
C LEU A 94 -55.40 -4.19 -15.79
N ARG A 95 -55.63 -4.31 -14.49
CA ARG A 95 -54.71 -5.00 -13.57
C ARG A 95 -54.84 -6.51 -13.80
N CYS A 96 -53.88 -7.10 -14.51
CA CYS A 96 -53.65 -8.53 -14.48
C CYS A 96 -52.99 -8.88 -13.12
N ALA A 97 -53.78 -9.41 -12.19
CA ALA A 97 -53.28 -9.97 -10.94
C ALA A 97 -52.81 -11.41 -11.18
N VAL A 98 -51.51 -11.61 -11.38
CA VAL A 98 -50.90 -12.94 -11.31
C VAL A 98 -50.66 -13.25 -9.84
N ARG A 99 -51.41 -14.20 -9.28
CA ARG A 99 -51.12 -14.78 -7.96
C ARG A 99 -49.91 -15.71 -8.08
N PRO A 100 -48.90 -15.63 -7.18
CA PRO A 100 -47.89 -16.66 -7.11
C PRO A 100 -48.48 -17.98 -6.57
N PRO A 101 -47.94 -19.14 -6.94
CA PRO A 101 -48.43 -20.44 -6.47
C PRO A 101 -48.15 -20.61 -4.96
N PRO A 102 -48.90 -21.48 -4.27
CA PRO A 102 -48.71 -21.71 -2.84
C PRO A 102 -47.39 -22.43 -2.58
N ILE A 103 -46.67 -21.96 -1.55
CA ILE A 103 -45.46 -22.59 -1.04
C ILE A 103 -45.89 -23.78 -0.15
N ASP A 104 -45.44 -24.98 -0.48
CA ASP A 104 -45.66 -26.21 0.28
C ASP A 104 -44.84 -26.18 1.59
N PRO A 105 -45.44 -26.38 2.79
CA PRO A 105 -44.74 -26.27 4.07
C PRO A 105 -44.10 -27.61 4.50
N PHE A 106 -43.33 -28.26 3.62
CA PHE A 106 -42.62 -29.49 3.99
C PHE A 106 -41.25 -29.59 3.31
N VAL A 107 -40.27 -28.83 3.82
CA VAL A 107 -38.85 -29.18 3.65
C VAL A 107 -38.17 -29.07 5.02
N GLY A 108 -37.86 -30.25 5.55
CA GLY A 108 -37.13 -30.41 6.81
C GLY A 108 -35.77 -29.73 6.79
N HIS A 109 -35.34 -29.33 7.99
CA HIS A 109 -34.02 -28.80 8.28
C HIS A 109 -32.91 -29.77 7.84
N LEU A 110 -32.45 -29.62 6.60
CA LEU A 110 -31.09 -29.98 6.23
C LEU A 110 -30.21 -28.79 6.55
N GLY A 111 -29.42 -28.94 7.62
CA GLY A 111 -28.38 -27.98 7.98
C GLY A 111 -27.37 -27.88 6.84
N ILE A 112 -27.58 -26.93 5.94
CA ILE A 112 -26.57 -26.47 5.01
C ILE A 112 -25.58 -25.67 5.86
N ARG A 113 -24.54 -26.34 6.34
CA ARG A 113 -23.30 -25.63 6.69
C ARG A 113 -22.86 -24.90 5.43
N PRO A 114 -22.57 -23.59 5.48
CA PRO A 114 -22.05 -22.91 4.30
C PRO A 114 -20.75 -23.61 3.92
N ILE A 115 -20.79 -24.32 2.79
CA ILE A 115 -19.58 -24.86 2.18
C ILE A 115 -18.87 -23.65 1.60
N VAL A 116 -17.96 -23.08 2.38
CA VAL A 116 -16.95 -22.18 1.84
C VAL A 116 -16.07 -23.05 0.95
N LEU A 117 -16.38 -23.11 -0.34
CA LEU A 117 -15.50 -23.67 -1.36
C LEU A 117 -14.26 -22.75 -1.42
N THR A 118 -13.28 -23.01 -0.57
CA THR A 118 -11.93 -22.46 -0.73
C THR A 118 -11.31 -23.14 -1.95
N VAL A 119 -11.31 -22.43 -3.08
CA VAL A 119 -10.44 -22.79 -4.20
C VAL A 119 -9.01 -22.76 -3.67
N ALA A 120 -8.27 -23.86 -3.83
CA ALA A 120 -6.87 -23.92 -3.42
C ALA A 120 -6.09 -22.77 -4.09
N ASN A 121 -5.56 -21.86 -3.27
CA ASN A 121 -4.82 -20.68 -3.72
C ASN A 121 -3.51 -20.63 -2.95
N ARG A 122 -2.38 -20.59 -3.68
CA ARG A 122 -1.04 -20.65 -3.11
C ARG A 122 -0.75 -19.53 -2.12
N LEU A 123 -1.35 -18.36 -2.31
CA LEU A 123 -1.25 -17.24 -1.37
C LEU A 123 -2.03 -17.53 -0.07
N CYS A 124 -3.28 -17.98 -0.20
CA CYS A 124 -4.11 -18.34 0.94
C CYS A 124 -3.45 -19.44 1.77
N ASP A 125 -2.92 -20.47 1.12
CA ASP A 125 -2.23 -21.60 1.77
C ASP A 125 -0.95 -21.14 2.47
N ALA A 126 -0.15 -20.27 1.83
CA ALA A 126 1.10 -19.78 2.40
C ALA A 126 0.90 -18.88 3.63
N LEU A 127 -0.22 -18.16 3.69
CA LEU A 127 -0.48 -17.13 4.70
C LEU A 127 -1.55 -17.52 5.73
N GLY A 128 -2.29 -18.61 5.50
CA GLY A 128 -3.40 -19.03 6.35
C GLY A 128 -4.61 -18.09 6.30
N ILE A 129 -4.84 -17.43 5.16
CA ILE A 129 -5.94 -16.46 4.96
C ILE A 129 -7.03 -17.02 4.05
N GLU A 130 -8.21 -16.42 4.10
CA GLU A 130 -9.40 -16.88 3.36
C GLU A 130 -9.54 -16.17 2.00
N ILE A 131 -9.17 -14.90 1.95
CA ILE A 131 -9.28 -14.03 0.78
C ILE A 131 -7.85 -13.62 0.37
N PRO A 132 -7.44 -13.80 -0.91
CA PRO A 132 -6.06 -13.56 -1.37
C PRO A 132 -5.75 -12.06 -1.55
N ILE A 133 -6.03 -11.27 -0.51
CA ILE A 133 -5.86 -9.82 -0.46
C ILE A 133 -4.96 -9.48 0.72
N ILE A 134 -3.89 -8.72 0.44
CA ILE A 134 -3.00 -8.15 1.45
C ILE A 134 -3.27 -6.64 1.53
N GLN A 135 -3.38 -6.11 2.74
CA GLN A 135 -3.40 -4.66 2.93
C GLN A 135 -1.98 -4.09 2.82
N ALA A 136 -1.77 -3.09 1.97
CA ALA A 136 -0.45 -2.52 1.75
C ALA A 136 0.07 -1.79 3.01
N PRO A 137 1.35 -1.97 3.39
CA PRO A 137 1.92 -1.23 4.51
C PRO A 137 2.03 0.26 4.17
N MET A 138 1.36 1.09 4.97
CA MET A 138 1.27 2.55 4.79
C MET A 138 1.74 3.21 6.08
N GLY A 139 2.87 3.94 6.04
CA GLY A 139 3.47 4.57 7.22
C GLY A 139 2.44 5.35 8.05
N TYR A 140 2.49 5.26 9.37
CA TYR A 140 1.56 5.80 10.36
C TYR A 140 0.11 5.28 10.27
N ILE A 141 -0.32 4.75 9.13
CA ILE A 141 -1.70 4.39 8.82
C ILE A 141 -1.97 2.91 9.09
N ALA A 142 -1.05 2.04 8.63
CA ALA A 142 -1.14 0.59 8.74
C ALA A 142 -0.73 0.13 10.15
N ARG A 143 -1.60 0.42 11.11
CA ARG A 143 -1.47 0.09 12.54
C ARG A 143 -2.53 -0.93 12.97
N ALA A 144 -2.55 -1.29 14.25
CA ALA A 144 -3.32 -2.42 14.75
C ALA A 144 -4.81 -2.35 14.40
N GLN A 145 -5.41 -1.16 14.43
CA GLN A 145 -6.82 -0.97 14.06
C GLN A 145 -7.13 -1.44 12.62
N LEU A 146 -6.40 -0.93 11.63
CA LEU A 146 -6.62 -1.29 10.23
C LEU A 146 -6.18 -2.72 9.95
N ALA A 147 -5.02 -3.13 10.48
CA ALA A 147 -4.48 -4.48 10.28
C ALA A 147 -5.42 -5.55 10.87
N ALA A 148 -5.94 -5.35 12.07
CA ALA A 148 -6.89 -6.28 12.67
C ALA A 148 -8.22 -6.32 11.90
N ALA A 149 -8.73 -5.18 11.42
CA ALA A 149 -9.94 -5.17 10.59
C ALA A 149 -9.77 -6.02 9.30
N VAL A 150 -8.62 -5.90 8.63
CA VAL A 150 -8.30 -6.70 7.44
C VAL A 150 -8.17 -8.19 7.77
N SER A 151 -7.49 -8.51 8.87
CA SER A 151 -7.27 -9.90 9.30
C SER A 151 -8.60 -10.57 9.70
N ASN A 152 -9.45 -9.86 10.45
CA ASN A 152 -10.78 -10.32 10.84
C ASN A 152 -11.74 -10.48 9.65
N ALA A 153 -11.55 -9.70 8.59
CA ALA A 153 -12.28 -9.84 7.33
C ALA A 153 -11.76 -10.97 6.42
N GLY A 154 -10.74 -11.72 6.85
CA GLY A 154 -10.22 -12.90 6.15
C GLY A 154 -9.09 -12.62 5.16
N GLY A 155 -8.59 -11.39 5.07
CA GLY A 155 -7.37 -11.05 4.32
C GLY A 155 -6.13 -11.05 5.22
N MET A 156 -5.02 -10.55 4.70
CA MET A 156 -3.78 -10.37 5.47
C MET A 156 -3.59 -8.90 5.87
N GLY A 157 -3.82 -8.59 7.14
CA GLY A 157 -3.49 -7.28 7.71
C GLY A 157 -1.99 -7.15 7.99
N ILE A 158 -1.44 -5.96 7.77
CA ILE A 158 -0.01 -5.68 7.94
C ILE A 158 0.20 -4.48 8.86
N ILE A 159 0.98 -4.66 9.92
CA ILE A 159 1.53 -3.54 10.69
C ILE A 159 2.82 -3.05 10.05
N GLU A 160 2.89 -1.76 9.75
CA GLU A 160 4.14 -1.13 9.29
C GLU A 160 5.07 -0.79 10.46
N THR A 161 6.39 -0.86 10.24
CA THR A 161 7.41 -0.61 11.29
C THR A 161 8.36 0.55 10.95
N GLY A 162 8.09 1.29 9.88
CA GLY A 162 8.98 2.31 9.34
C GLY A 162 8.74 3.72 9.86
N SER A 163 7.69 3.95 10.65
CA SER A 163 7.32 5.28 11.11
C SER A 163 7.06 5.35 12.63
N GLY A 164 7.19 6.55 13.20
CA GLY A 164 7.04 6.78 14.64
C GLY A 164 8.22 6.26 15.47
N GLU A 165 8.05 6.30 16.78
CA GLU A 165 9.04 5.76 17.72
C GLU A 165 8.87 4.24 17.86
N PHE A 166 9.96 3.56 18.25
CA PHE A 166 9.93 2.10 18.40
C PHE A 166 8.94 1.61 19.46
N ASP A 167 8.79 2.36 20.56
CA ASP A 167 7.84 2.01 21.61
C ASP A 167 6.39 2.04 21.11
N ASP A 168 6.03 2.99 20.25
CA ASP A 168 4.70 3.04 19.62
C ASP A 168 4.45 1.78 18.76
N ILE A 169 5.46 1.35 18.00
CA ILE A 169 5.38 0.13 17.18
C ILE A 169 5.20 -1.11 18.06
N ARG A 170 5.93 -1.20 19.17
CA ARG A 170 5.78 -2.30 20.13
C ARG A 170 4.37 -2.36 20.70
N ASP A 171 3.81 -1.23 21.06
CA ASP A 171 2.47 -1.16 21.62
C ASP A 171 1.41 -1.55 20.59
N GLU A 172 1.59 -1.17 19.31
CA GLU A 172 0.72 -1.63 18.21
C GLU A 172 0.80 -3.15 17.98
N PHE A 173 1.97 -3.77 18.12
CA PHE A 173 2.11 -5.23 18.07
C PHE A 173 1.39 -5.91 19.25
N ALA A 174 1.51 -5.35 20.46
CA ALA A 174 0.83 -5.88 21.64
C ALA A 174 -0.70 -5.82 21.49
N ARG A 175 -1.23 -4.72 20.95
CA ARG A 175 -2.67 -4.52 20.72
C ARG A 175 -3.27 -5.55 19.75
N MET A 176 -2.50 -6.12 18.83
CA MET A 176 -3.03 -7.11 17.89
C MET A 176 -3.62 -8.34 18.59
N ALA A 177 -3.02 -8.77 19.70
CA ALA A 177 -3.51 -9.93 20.46
C ALA A 177 -4.91 -9.71 21.04
N ASP A 178 -5.28 -8.46 21.31
CA ASP A 178 -6.61 -8.10 21.81
C ASP A 178 -7.64 -7.90 20.69
N LEU A 179 -7.17 -7.63 19.47
CA LEU A 179 -8.02 -7.24 18.33
C LEU A 179 -8.32 -8.37 17.36
N THR A 180 -7.47 -9.41 17.31
CA THR A 180 -7.64 -10.52 16.37
C THR A 180 -6.92 -11.79 16.80
N ASP A 181 -7.55 -12.94 16.54
CA ASP A 181 -6.95 -14.27 16.59
C ASP A 181 -6.54 -14.78 15.18
N LYS A 182 -6.81 -14.00 14.14
CA LYS A 182 -6.49 -14.32 12.74
C LYS A 182 -5.03 -13.99 12.41
N PRO A 183 -4.45 -14.64 11.38
CA PRO A 183 -3.11 -14.33 10.93
C PRO A 183 -2.95 -12.87 10.49
N TRP A 184 -1.86 -12.26 10.92
CA TRP A 184 -1.44 -10.92 10.52
C TRP A 184 0.08 -10.90 10.31
N GLY A 185 0.57 -9.86 9.64
CA GLY A 185 1.99 -9.71 9.32
C GLY A 185 2.56 -8.35 9.66
N ALA A 186 3.87 -8.21 9.43
CA ALA A 186 4.59 -6.96 9.61
C ALA A 186 5.30 -6.53 8.32
N ASN A 187 5.45 -5.22 8.10
CA ASN A 187 6.32 -4.69 7.06
C ASN A 187 7.59 -4.10 7.64
N VAL A 188 8.73 -4.47 7.05
CA VAL A 188 10.06 -3.95 7.40
C VAL A 188 10.67 -3.22 6.20
N PRO A 189 10.53 -1.88 6.14
CA PRO A 189 11.14 -1.07 5.08
C PRO A 189 12.62 -0.84 5.37
N GLN A 190 13.49 -1.54 4.64
CA GLN A 190 14.90 -1.69 5.04
C GLN A 190 15.72 -0.39 4.97
N LEU A 191 15.27 0.62 4.22
CA LEU A 191 15.93 1.92 4.22
C LEU A 191 15.74 2.67 5.54
N LEU A 192 14.66 2.37 6.28
CA LEU A 192 14.28 3.00 7.55
C LEU A 192 14.61 2.10 8.75
N VAL A 193 14.39 0.79 8.61
CA VAL A 193 14.64 -0.21 9.64
C VAL A 193 15.78 -1.12 9.19
N ARG A 194 16.98 -0.89 9.74
CA ARG A 194 18.21 -1.60 9.34
C ARG A 194 18.79 -2.49 10.42
N ASP A 195 18.40 -2.28 11.66
CA ASP A 195 18.92 -3.06 12.77
C ASP A 195 18.42 -4.50 12.64
N PRO A 196 19.32 -5.50 12.53
CA PRO A 196 18.94 -6.91 12.52
C PRO A 196 18.10 -7.33 13.74
N ALA A 197 18.17 -6.60 14.85
CA ALA A 197 17.35 -6.84 16.04
C ALA A 197 15.84 -6.77 15.77
N VAL A 198 15.41 -6.13 14.68
CA VAL A 198 14.00 -6.16 14.26
C VAL A 198 13.50 -7.58 13.99
N VAL A 199 14.38 -8.48 13.56
CA VAL A 199 14.03 -9.88 13.30
C VAL A 199 13.62 -10.57 14.59
N ASP A 200 14.41 -10.40 15.65
CA ASP A 200 14.13 -10.97 16.96
C ASP A 200 12.86 -10.35 17.56
N PHE A 201 12.69 -9.03 17.44
CA PHE A 201 11.47 -8.34 17.86
C PHE A 201 10.21 -8.94 17.20
N VAL A 202 10.19 -8.99 15.86
CA VAL A 202 9.05 -9.51 15.09
C VAL A 202 8.78 -10.98 15.42
N ALA A 203 9.83 -11.81 15.50
CA ALA A 203 9.69 -13.23 15.84
C ALA A 203 9.16 -13.43 17.27
N SER A 204 9.66 -12.66 18.23
CA SER A 204 9.23 -12.74 19.65
C SER A 204 7.77 -12.33 19.85
N ALA A 205 7.25 -11.44 19.00
CA ALA A 205 5.85 -11.05 18.98
C ALA A 205 4.92 -12.08 18.32
N GLY A 206 5.45 -13.23 17.88
CA GLY A 206 4.66 -14.33 17.31
C GLY A 206 4.28 -14.15 15.83
N VAL A 207 4.73 -13.06 15.19
CA VAL A 207 4.45 -12.77 13.77
C VAL A 207 5.07 -13.83 12.88
N ARG A 208 4.29 -14.38 11.95
CA ARG A 208 4.71 -15.45 11.03
C ARG A 208 4.88 -15.02 9.58
N PHE A 209 4.38 -13.83 9.23
CA PHE A 209 4.48 -13.29 7.89
C PHE A 209 5.12 -11.89 7.91
N VAL A 210 6.13 -11.69 7.07
CA VAL A 210 6.79 -10.39 6.90
C VAL A 210 6.81 -10.00 5.44
N THR A 211 6.46 -8.75 5.17
CA THR A 211 6.84 -8.10 3.92
C THR A 211 8.11 -7.28 4.15
N THR A 212 9.10 -7.41 3.27
CA THR A 212 10.25 -6.50 3.25
C THR A 212 10.17 -5.60 2.04
N SER A 213 10.54 -4.34 2.19
CA SER A 213 10.47 -3.34 1.11
C SER A 213 11.66 -2.39 1.18
N ALA A 214 11.80 -1.52 0.18
CA ALA A 214 12.77 -0.43 0.15
C ALA A 214 14.17 -0.84 0.64
N GLY A 215 14.93 -1.59 -0.14
CA GLY A 215 16.30 -1.98 0.19
C GLY A 215 16.80 -3.23 -0.53
N ASN A 216 17.87 -3.83 -0.01
CA ASN A 216 18.48 -5.02 -0.59
C ASN A 216 17.93 -6.29 0.08
N PRO A 217 17.20 -7.18 -0.62
CA PRO A 217 16.62 -8.37 0.00
C PRO A 217 17.65 -9.27 0.70
N GLU A 218 18.91 -9.30 0.24
CA GLU A 218 19.99 -10.10 0.84
C GLU A 218 20.31 -9.76 2.31
N VAL A 219 19.90 -8.58 2.80
CA VAL A 219 20.22 -8.14 4.16
C VAL A 219 19.30 -8.80 5.17
N LEU A 220 17.98 -8.64 5.05
CA LEU A 220 17.03 -9.10 6.06
C LEU A 220 16.28 -10.38 5.68
N VAL A 221 16.07 -10.68 4.39
CA VAL A 221 15.31 -11.87 3.99
C VAL A 221 15.93 -13.15 4.57
N PRO A 222 17.24 -13.41 4.45
CA PRO A 222 17.84 -14.62 5.02
C PRO A 222 17.71 -14.72 6.54
N LEU A 223 17.69 -13.59 7.25
CA LEU A 223 17.55 -13.56 8.71
C LEU A 223 16.14 -13.97 9.13
N PHE A 224 15.11 -13.38 8.52
CA PHE A 224 13.71 -13.77 8.75
C PHE A 224 13.46 -15.23 8.39
N LYS A 225 14.04 -15.71 7.28
CA LYS A 225 13.94 -17.13 6.89
C LYS A 225 14.54 -18.07 7.93
N ARG A 226 15.70 -17.73 8.51
CA ARG A 226 16.30 -18.52 9.61
C ARG A 226 15.43 -18.53 10.87
N ALA A 227 14.66 -17.48 11.11
CA ALA A 227 13.68 -17.41 12.19
C ALA A 227 12.37 -18.17 11.88
N GLY A 228 12.25 -18.83 10.74
CA GLY A 228 11.05 -19.59 10.35
C GLY A 228 9.87 -18.70 9.94
N ILE A 229 10.12 -17.44 9.58
CA ILE A 229 9.10 -16.50 9.13
C ILE A 229 8.93 -16.60 7.60
N THR A 230 7.70 -16.57 7.12
CA THR A 230 7.36 -16.45 5.70
C THR A 230 7.65 -15.02 5.24
N VAL A 231 8.43 -14.85 4.18
CA VAL A 231 8.90 -13.53 3.74
C VAL A 231 8.50 -13.24 2.31
N PHE A 232 7.73 -12.19 2.11
CA PHE A 232 7.48 -11.64 0.76
C PHE A 232 8.29 -10.36 0.57
N HIS A 233 8.91 -10.17 -0.59
CA HIS A 233 9.67 -8.95 -0.89
C HIS A 233 8.96 -8.09 -1.93
N VAL A 234 8.89 -6.79 -1.70
CA VAL A 234 8.32 -5.82 -2.65
C VAL A 234 9.33 -5.51 -3.76
N VAL A 235 8.93 -5.72 -5.01
CA VAL A 235 9.81 -5.60 -6.18
C VAL A 235 9.16 -4.76 -7.29
N PRO A 236 9.83 -3.69 -7.76
CA PRO A 236 9.34 -2.87 -8.87
C PRO A 236 9.99 -3.22 -10.23
N THR A 237 10.79 -4.30 -10.30
CA THR A 237 11.52 -4.73 -11.51
C THR A 237 11.73 -6.24 -11.51
N LEU A 238 11.87 -6.84 -12.69
CA LEU A 238 12.27 -8.25 -12.83
C LEU A 238 13.62 -8.54 -12.17
N ARG A 239 14.59 -7.63 -12.30
CA ARG A 239 15.90 -7.77 -11.63
C ARG A 239 15.75 -7.87 -10.11
N GLY A 240 14.89 -7.03 -9.53
CA GLY A 240 14.57 -7.08 -8.10
C GLY A 240 13.89 -8.39 -7.70
N ALA A 241 12.94 -8.87 -8.51
CA ALA A 241 12.27 -10.15 -8.32
C ALA A 241 13.25 -11.32 -8.25
N LEU A 242 14.11 -11.46 -9.26
CA LEU A 242 15.12 -12.53 -9.32
C LEU A 242 16.08 -12.46 -8.12
N LYS A 243 16.49 -11.25 -7.73
CA LYS A 243 17.34 -11.04 -6.56
C LYS A 243 16.67 -11.45 -5.26
N ALA A 244 15.39 -11.12 -5.09
CA ALA A 244 14.63 -11.48 -3.89
C ALA A 244 14.42 -12.99 -3.76
N VAL A 245 14.11 -13.67 -4.87
CA VAL A 245 14.01 -15.14 -4.90
C VAL A 245 15.35 -15.78 -4.57
N ALA A 246 16.46 -15.28 -5.15
CA ALA A 246 17.80 -15.78 -4.83
C ALA A 246 18.18 -15.58 -3.35
N ALA A 247 17.67 -14.53 -2.70
CA ALA A 247 17.84 -14.29 -1.26
C ALA A 247 16.95 -15.18 -0.38
N GLY A 248 16.08 -16.00 -0.96
CA GLY A 248 15.22 -16.95 -0.25
C GLY A 248 13.83 -16.42 0.11
N ALA A 249 13.34 -15.36 -0.57
CA ALA A 249 11.97 -14.90 -0.38
C ALA A 249 10.96 -16.00 -0.78
N ASP A 250 9.93 -16.20 0.04
CA ASP A 250 8.88 -17.21 -0.21
C ASP A 250 7.87 -16.76 -1.25
N GLY A 251 7.78 -15.45 -1.49
CA GLY A 251 6.87 -14.83 -2.45
C GLY A 251 7.27 -13.39 -2.74
N LEU A 252 6.54 -12.76 -3.66
CA LEU A 252 6.84 -11.42 -4.14
C LEU A 252 5.59 -10.54 -4.11
N ILE A 253 5.76 -9.29 -3.69
CA ILE A 253 4.79 -8.24 -3.99
C ILE A 253 5.32 -7.50 -5.22
N VAL A 254 4.69 -7.71 -6.38
CA VAL A 254 5.11 -7.13 -7.66
C VAL A 254 4.36 -5.84 -7.89
N GLU A 255 5.06 -4.71 -7.78
CA GLU A 255 4.42 -3.41 -7.68
C GLU A 255 4.63 -2.54 -8.92
N GLY A 256 3.52 -2.21 -9.59
CA GLY A 256 3.48 -1.29 -10.74
C GLY A 256 3.51 0.19 -10.35
N VAL A 257 3.85 1.04 -11.33
CA VAL A 257 4.00 2.49 -11.17
C VAL A 257 2.71 3.27 -10.91
N GLU A 258 1.57 2.63 -11.10
CA GLU A 258 0.24 3.20 -10.84
C GLU A 258 -0.08 3.25 -9.34
N GLY A 259 0.62 2.47 -8.52
CA GLY A 259 0.48 2.44 -7.06
C GLY A 259 0.90 3.75 -6.39
N GLY A 260 0.34 4.03 -5.21
CA GLY A 260 0.69 5.20 -4.39
C GLY A 260 1.99 5.00 -3.60
N GLY A 261 2.57 6.11 -3.14
CA GLY A 261 3.80 6.09 -2.33
C GLY A 261 5.08 5.95 -3.16
N PHE A 262 6.15 5.41 -2.58
CA PHE A 262 7.46 5.35 -3.25
C PHE A 262 7.44 4.44 -4.47
N LYS A 263 7.79 4.97 -5.64
CA LYS A 263 7.79 4.23 -6.91
C LYS A 263 9.15 4.23 -7.58
N ASN A 264 9.34 3.25 -8.48
CA ASN A 264 10.38 3.34 -9.48
C ASN A 264 9.90 4.33 -10.57
N PRO A 265 10.59 5.48 -10.78
CA PRO A 265 10.16 6.46 -11.77
C PRO A 265 10.21 5.93 -13.22
N ASP A 266 11.05 4.91 -13.46
CA ASP A 266 11.16 4.19 -14.74
C ASP A 266 10.45 2.82 -14.68
N GLY A 267 9.59 2.62 -13.68
CA GLY A 267 8.92 1.33 -13.47
C GLY A 267 7.92 1.01 -14.57
N ALA A 268 7.67 -0.28 -14.76
CA ALA A 268 6.61 -0.76 -15.63
C ALA A 268 5.25 -0.69 -14.92
N SER A 269 4.18 -0.64 -15.71
CA SER A 269 2.81 -0.80 -15.24
C SER A 269 2.58 -2.19 -14.67
N THR A 270 1.58 -2.34 -13.79
CA THR A 270 1.16 -3.67 -13.28
C THR A 270 0.83 -4.63 -14.43
N MET A 271 0.17 -4.13 -15.48
CA MET A 271 -0.17 -4.89 -16.69
C MET A 271 1.05 -5.51 -17.39
N VAL A 272 2.21 -4.85 -17.32
CA VAL A 272 3.46 -5.32 -17.96
C VAL A 272 4.32 -6.09 -16.97
N LEU A 273 4.45 -5.61 -15.74
CA LEU A 273 5.41 -6.12 -14.76
C LEU A 273 5.00 -7.48 -14.18
N VAL A 274 3.71 -7.65 -13.83
CA VAL A 274 3.21 -8.89 -13.22
C VAL A 274 3.43 -10.10 -14.13
N PRO A 275 2.96 -10.13 -15.39
CA PRO A 275 3.16 -11.30 -16.24
C PRO A 275 4.65 -11.51 -16.59
N LEU A 276 5.43 -10.43 -16.71
CA LEU A 276 6.87 -10.53 -16.93
C LEU A 276 7.56 -11.26 -15.77
N VAL A 277 7.24 -10.92 -14.51
CA VAL A 277 7.81 -11.60 -13.35
C VAL A 277 7.31 -13.05 -13.26
N ALA A 278 6.02 -13.29 -13.48
CA ALA A 278 5.41 -14.62 -13.42
C ALA A 278 6.07 -15.63 -14.39
N GLN A 279 6.55 -15.18 -15.55
CA GLN A 279 7.28 -16.02 -16.51
C GLN A 279 8.66 -16.50 -16.02
N HIS A 280 9.23 -15.86 -14.99
CA HIS A 280 10.62 -16.05 -14.59
C HIS A 280 10.79 -16.59 -13.16
N VAL A 281 9.72 -16.72 -12.37
CA VAL A 281 9.79 -17.17 -10.98
C VAL A 281 8.72 -18.23 -10.68
N GLY A 282 9.03 -19.11 -9.74
CA GLY A 282 8.11 -20.16 -9.28
C GLY A 282 7.44 -19.89 -7.94
N VAL A 283 7.75 -18.78 -7.26
CA VAL A 283 7.16 -18.40 -5.97
C VAL A 283 5.81 -17.71 -6.15
N PRO A 284 4.92 -17.63 -5.13
CA PRO A 284 3.68 -16.89 -5.24
C PRO A 284 3.90 -15.39 -5.51
N ILE A 285 3.03 -14.82 -6.34
CA ILE A 285 3.07 -13.41 -6.72
C ILE A 285 1.81 -12.70 -6.25
N VAL A 286 1.98 -11.56 -5.61
CA VAL A 286 0.89 -10.65 -5.25
C VAL A 286 1.03 -9.39 -6.11
N ALA A 287 0.03 -9.11 -6.94
CA ALA A 287 0.03 -7.89 -7.75
C ALA A 287 -0.25 -6.66 -6.87
N ALA A 288 0.49 -5.57 -7.06
CA ALA A 288 0.28 -4.32 -6.33
C ALA A 288 0.29 -3.12 -7.28
N GLY A 289 -0.58 -2.15 -7.01
CA GLY A 289 -0.77 -0.96 -7.85
C GLY A 289 -1.81 -1.19 -8.95
N GLY A 290 -2.82 -0.33 -9.03
CA GLY A 290 -3.90 -0.48 -10.02
C GLY A 290 -5.08 -1.37 -9.59
N ILE A 291 -5.02 -2.02 -8.42
CA ILE A 291 -6.09 -2.91 -7.92
C ILE A 291 -6.91 -2.22 -6.83
N CYS A 292 -8.24 -2.22 -6.98
CA CYS A 292 -9.19 -1.65 -6.02
C CYS A 292 -10.56 -2.36 -5.96
N ASP A 293 -10.82 -3.31 -6.85
CA ASP A 293 -12.14 -3.92 -7.05
C ASP A 293 -12.05 -5.32 -7.69
N GLY A 294 -13.19 -5.99 -7.84
CA GLY A 294 -13.22 -7.35 -8.39
C GLY A 294 -12.73 -7.45 -9.84
N VAL A 295 -12.97 -6.43 -10.68
CA VAL A 295 -12.49 -6.43 -12.07
C VAL A 295 -10.97 -6.35 -12.14
N SER A 296 -10.36 -5.44 -11.38
CA SER A 296 -8.90 -5.31 -11.33
C SER A 296 -8.23 -6.52 -10.67
N MET A 297 -8.89 -7.14 -9.68
CA MET A 297 -8.44 -8.40 -9.08
C MET A 297 -8.48 -9.56 -10.09
N ALA A 298 -9.57 -9.71 -10.86
CA ALA A 298 -9.66 -10.72 -11.90
C ALA A 298 -8.56 -10.54 -12.97
N ALA A 299 -8.27 -9.30 -13.35
CA ALA A 299 -7.17 -9.00 -14.25
C ALA A 299 -5.81 -9.39 -13.63
N ALA A 300 -5.56 -9.09 -12.35
CA ALA A 300 -4.33 -9.48 -11.67
C ALA A 300 -4.11 -11.00 -11.67
N LEU A 301 -5.16 -11.78 -11.38
CA LEU A 301 -5.09 -13.24 -11.43
C LEU A 301 -4.82 -13.75 -12.85
N ALA A 302 -5.49 -13.18 -13.86
CA ALA A 302 -5.26 -13.53 -15.26
C ALA A 302 -3.83 -13.21 -15.73
N LEU A 303 -3.17 -12.21 -15.14
CA LEU A 303 -1.78 -11.87 -15.40
C LEU A 303 -0.77 -12.82 -14.72
N GLY A 304 -1.24 -13.78 -13.92
CA GLY A 304 -0.41 -14.78 -13.24
C GLY A 304 -0.07 -14.45 -11.79
N ALA A 305 -0.79 -13.51 -11.16
CA ALA A 305 -0.72 -13.33 -9.71
C ALA A 305 -1.59 -14.37 -8.98
N ASP A 306 -1.21 -14.71 -7.74
CA ASP A 306 -1.99 -15.53 -6.82
C ASP A 306 -2.92 -14.67 -5.93
N GLY A 307 -2.72 -13.35 -5.91
CA GLY A 307 -3.57 -12.41 -5.20
C GLY A 307 -3.21 -10.95 -5.47
N ALA A 308 -3.76 -10.04 -4.67
CA ALA A 308 -3.48 -8.61 -4.79
C ALA A 308 -3.15 -7.93 -3.47
N GLN A 309 -2.39 -6.84 -3.55
CA GLN A 309 -2.13 -5.93 -2.46
C GLN A 309 -2.80 -4.57 -2.75
N MET A 310 -3.60 -4.09 -1.81
CA MET A 310 -4.35 -2.84 -1.95
C MET A 310 -3.88 -1.78 -0.96
N GLY A 311 -3.45 -0.63 -1.47
CA GLY A 311 -3.04 0.54 -0.68
C GLY A 311 -4.14 1.60 -0.62
N THR A 312 -4.30 2.40 -1.67
CA THR A 312 -5.30 3.48 -1.74
C THR A 312 -6.72 3.03 -1.33
N ARG A 313 -7.16 1.85 -1.77
CA ARG A 313 -8.48 1.30 -1.41
C ARG A 313 -8.61 0.98 0.10
N MET A 314 -7.51 0.59 0.75
CA MET A 314 -7.46 0.38 2.21
C MET A 314 -7.31 1.70 2.97
N LEU A 315 -6.59 2.68 2.41
CA LEU A 315 -6.48 4.02 2.96
C LEU A 315 -7.86 4.68 3.11
N THR A 316 -8.77 4.43 2.16
CA THR A 316 -10.14 4.94 2.17
C THR A 316 -11.14 4.04 2.88
N ALA A 317 -10.72 2.96 3.55
CA ALA A 317 -11.63 2.13 4.32
C ALA A 317 -12.16 2.88 5.55
N ALA A 318 -13.33 2.49 6.05
CA ALA A 318 -13.93 3.11 7.24
C ALA A 318 -13.00 3.02 8.47
N GLU A 319 -12.35 1.87 8.64
CA GLU A 319 -11.44 1.54 9.74
C GLU A 319 -10.05 2.18 9.61
N SER A 320 -9.72 2.74 8.45
CA SER A 320 -8.47 3.50 8.27
C SER A 320 -8.46 4.73 9.17
N PRO A 321 -7.37 4.99 9.92
CA PRO A 321 -7.31 6.08 10.89
C PRO A 321 -7.10 7.46 10.24
N VAL A 322 -6.91 7.53 8.92
CA VAL A 322 -6.70 8.82 8.24
C VAL A 322 -7.94 9.71 8.34
N HIS A 323 -7.71 11.01 8.35
CA HIS A 323 -8.77 12.01 8.39
C HIS A 323 -9.68 11.90 7.16
N ASP A 324 -10.98 12.11 7.36
CA ASP A 324 -12.01 11.97 6.33
C ASP A 324 -11.79 12.85 5.10
N ASN A 325 -11.13 14.01 5.26
CA ASN A 325 -10.76 14.87 4.14
C ASN A 325 -9.90 14.13 3.11
N TRP A 326 -8.95 13.29 3.55
CA TRP A 326 -8.14 12.52 2.59
C TRP A 326 -8.96 11.41 1.95
N LYS A 327 -9.84 10.75 2.71
CA LYS A 327 -10.75 9.74 2.16
C LYS A 327 -11.65 10.35 1.07
N ARG A 328 -12.25 11.52 1.34
CA ARG A 328 -13.07 12.28 0.39
C ARG A 328 -12.26 12.75 -0.82
N ALA A 329 -11.05 13.27 -0.60
CA ALA A 329 -10.18 13.69 -1.71
C ALA A 329 -9.81 12.53 -2.64
N VAL A 330 -9.74 11.29 -2.16
CA VAL A 330 -9.59 10.11 -3.02
C VAL A 330 -10.89 9.79 -3.77
N VAL A 331 -12.04 9.85 -3.07
CA VAL A 331 -13.35 9.57 -3.66
C VAL A 331 -13.74 10.56 -4.76
N ASP A 332 -13.38 11.83 -4.56
CA ASP A 332 -13.70 12.92 -5.49
C ASP A 332 -12.68 13.04 -6.64
N ALA A 333 -11.58 12.26 -6.63
CA ALA A 333 -10.50 12.38 -7.59
C ALA A 333 -10.84 11.75 -8.95
N ALA A 334 -10.40 12.39 -10.03
CA ALA A 334 -10.34 11.77 -11.36
C ALA A 334 -9.13 10.83 -11.48
N GLU A 335 -9.11 10.00 -12.54
CA GLU A 335 -8.00 9.11 -12.86
C GLU A 335 -6.69 9.86 -13.18
N THR A 336 -6.80 11.15 -13.52
CA THR A 336 -5.69 12.05 -13.84
C THR A 336 -5.20 12.91 -12.66
N ASP A 337 -5.84 12.81 -11.49
CA ASP A 337 -5.54 13.64 -10.32
C ASP A 337 -4.41 13.10 -9.44
N THR A 338 -3.46 12.39 -10.03
CA THR A 338 -2.20 12.04 -9.36
C THR A 338 -0.99 12.65 -10.05
N VAL A 339 0.05 12.89 -9.28
CA VAL A 339 1.36 13.38 -9.73
C VAL A 339 2.45 12.37 -9.41
N VAL A 340 3.52 12.38 -10.19
CA VAL A 340 4.77 11.69 -9.84
C VAL A 340 5.79 12.75 -9.44
N LEU A 341 6.17 12.75 -8.17
CA LEU A 341 7.15 13.68 -7.60
C LEU A 341 8.54 13.06 -7.63
N ASN A 342 9.57 13.92 -7.66
CA ASN A 342 10.97 13.50 -7.67
C ASN A 342 11.28 12.49 -8.79
N ARG A 343 10.75 12.71 -10.00
CA ARG A 343 10.91 11.75 -11.11
C ARG A 343 12.39 11.48 -11.46
N PHE A 344 13.24 12.50 -11.38
CA PHE A 344 14.65 12.42 -11.72
C PHE A 344 15.57 12.33 -10.49
N THR A 345 15.01 12.40 -9.29
CA THR A 345 15.75 12.29 -8.02
C THR A 345 15.20 11.14 -7.17
N ARG A 346 15.80 10.84 -6.02
CA ARG A 346 15.34 9.75 -5.15
C ARG A 346 15.00 10.25 -3.75
N PRO A 347 13.96 9.69 -3.12
CA PRO A 347 13.03 8.71 -3.68
C PRO A 347 11.94 9.38 -4.56
N ALA A 348 11.54 8.72 -5.65
CA ALA A 348 10.36 9.10 -6.44
C ALA A 348 9.09 8.58 -5.77
N MET A 349 7.98 9.28 -5.92
CA MET A 349 6.70 8.86 -5.32
C MET A 349 5.49 9.32 -6.12
N ARG A 350 4.37 8.60 -5.96
CA ARG A 350 3.07 8.98 -6.48
C ARG A 350 2.15 9.47 -5.37
N ALA A 351 1.45 10.56 -5.63
CA ALA A 351 0.54 11.22 -4.70
C ALA A 351 -0.68 11.82 -5.42
N LEU A 352 -1.74 12.14 -4.68
CA LEU A 352 -2.80 13.02 -5.18
C LEU A 352 -2.24 14.39 -5.55
N ARG A 353 -2.83 14.98 -6.57
CA ARG A 353 -2.60 16.37 -6.98
C ARG A 353 -3.35 17.29 -6.02
N THR A 354 -2.62 18.16 -5.34
CA THR A 354 -3.14 19.21 -4.45
C THR A 354 -2.47 20.53 -4.79
N GLU A 355 -2.87 21.63 -4.14
CA GLU A 355 -2.17 22.92 -4.27
C GLU A 355 -0.70 22.80 -3.85
N TYR A 356 -0.43 21.93 -2.86
CA TYR A 356 0.93 21.61 -2.42
C TYR A 356 1.72 20.76 -3.43
N THR A 357 1.15 19.67 -3.96
CA THR A 357 1.92 18.72 -4.80
C THR A 357 1.97 19.10 -6.27
N ALA A 358 1.01 19.87 -6.79
CA ALA A 358 0.98 20.29 -8.18
C ALA A 358 2.22 21.08 -8.65
N PRO A 359 2.76 22.08 -7.91
CA PRO A 359 4.01 22.73 -8.31
C PRO A 359 5.21 21.79 -8.24
N LEU A 360 5.23 20.88 -7.25
CA LEU A 360 6.35 19.94 -7.02
C LEU A 360 6.54 18.91 -8.15
N GLU A 361 5.53 18.67 -8.99
CA GLU A 361 5.65 17.78 -10.15
C GLU A 361 6.75 18.23 -11.13
N ARG A 362 7.01 19.54 -11.20
CA ARG A 362 8.04 20.13 -12.07
C ARG A 362 9.36 20.39 -11.36
N GLU A 363 9.41 20.17 -10.05
CA GLU A 363 10.60 20.42 -9.22
C GLU A 363 11.36 19.13 -8.92
N GLU A 364 12.67 19.25 -8.74
CA GLU A 364 13.51 18.12 -8.34
C GLU A 364 13.77 18.15 -6.82
N GLY A 365 13.50 17.03 -6.14
CA GLY A 365 13.82 16.86 -4.72
C GLY A 365 12.80 17.44 -3.75
N GLY A 366 11.86 18.27 -4.22
CA GLY A 366 10.81 18.91 -3.42
C GLY A 366 9.76 17.94 -2.85
N GLY A 367 9.62 16.73 -3.41
CA GLY A 367 8.65 15.73 -2.95
C GLY A 367 8.89 15.22 -1.54
N MET A 368 9.98 15.64 -0.89
CA MET A 368 10.25 15.32 0.51
C MET A 368 10.21 16.48 1.50
N ALA A 369 9.93 17.68 1.01
CA ALA A 369 9.58 18.79 1.87
C ALA A 369 8.26 18.47 2.63
N GLY A 370 8.03 19.14 3.76
CA GLY A 370 6.78 19.05 4.53
C GLY A 370 6.57 17.75 5.31
N ARG A 371 7.55 16.83 5.36
CA ARG A 371 7.47 15.60 6.17
C ARG A 371 7.24 15.85 7.66
N ASP A 372 7.71 16.97 8.17
CA ASP A 372 7.51 17.43 9.54
C ASP A 372 6.03 17.70 9.86
N ARG A 373 5.21 17.96 8.84
CA ARG A 373 3.76 18.18 8.96
C ARG A 373 2.92 17.02 8.45
N ILE A 374 3.50 15.82 8.33
CA ILE A 374 2.79 14.64 7.81
C ILE A 374 1.57 14.27 8.66
N LEU A 375 1.62 14.50 9.98
CA LEU A 375 0.50 14.22 10.88
C LEU A 375 -0.65 15.23 10.72
N ASP A 376 -0.35 16.49 10.35
CA ASP A 376 -1.38 17.49 10.01
C ASP A 376 -2.18 17.05 8.79
N LEU A 377 -1.53 16.41 7.81
CA LEU A 377 -2.21 15.79 6.67
C LEU A 377 -2.98 14.54 7.11
N TYR A 378 -2.30 13.59 7.75
CA TYR A 378 -2.81 12.23 7.96
C TYR A 378 -3.97 12.22 8.94
N PHE A 379 -3.86 12.97 10.03
CA PHE A 379 -4.82 12.97 11.13
C PHE A 379 -5.46 14.34 11.37
N GLY A 380 -4.84 15.43 10.93
CA GLY A 380 -5.39 16.78 10.98
C GLY A 380 -6.24 17.18 9.76
N GLY A 381 -6.17 16.44 8.66
CA GLY A 381 -6.98 16.68 7.46
C GLY A 381 -6.54 17.86 6.58
N ASP A 382 -5.36 18.43 6.81
CA ASP A 382 -4.78 19.47 5.94
C ASP A 382 -4.14 18.81 4.71
N MET A 383 -4.92 18.74 3.62
CA MET A 383 -4.49 18.14 2.35
C MET A 383 -3.27 18.82 1.69
N ASN A 384 -2.86 19.99 2.19
CA ASN A 384 -1.72 20.74 1.70
C ASN A 384 -0.55 20.80 2.70
N ALA A 385 -0.64 20.13 3.86
CA ALA A 385 0.44 20.11 4.84
C ALA A 385 1.65 19.29 4.39
N ALA A 386 1.42 18.20 3.66
CA ALA A 386 2.43 17.26 3.19
C ALA A 386 1.97 16.55 1.92
N VAL A 387 2.67 15.50 1.50
CA VAL A 387 2.36 14.73 0.28
C VAL A 387 1.31 13.63 0.56
N PRO A 388 0.06 13.74 0.06
CA PRO A 388 -0.95 12.69 0.15
C PRO A 388 -0.68 11.54 -0.83
N MET A 389 0.12 10.58 -0.39
CA MET A 389 0.48 9.40 -1.18
C MET A 389 -0.73 8.51 -1.51
N SER A 390 -1.22 8.60 -2.74
CA SER A 390 -2.31 7.78 -3.29
C SER A 390 -1.96 7.31 -4.70
N GLY A 391 -2.49 6.15 -5.10
CA GLY A 391 -2.35 5.60 -6.45
C GLY A 391 -3.43 6.06 -7.42
N GLN A 392 -3.24 5.79 -8.71
CA GLN A 392 -4.17 6.18 -9.79
C GLN A 392 -5.56 5.54 -9.69
N VAL A 393 -5.69 4.47 -8.90
CA VAL A 393 -6.99 3.86 -8.57
C VAL A 393 -7.96 4.80 -7.86
N ALA A 394 -7.51 5.98 -7.41
CA ALA A 394 -8.38 7.00 -6.82
C ALA A 394 -9.62 7.27 -7.69
N GLY A 395 -9.44 7.44 -9.01
CA GLY A 395 -10.55 7.64 -9.96
C GLY A 395 -11.43 6.42 -10.24
N ARG A 396 -11.35 5.36 -9.42
CA ARG A 396 -12.22 4.18 -9.43
C ARG A 396 -12.71 3.80 -8.03
N ILE A 397 -12.54 4.69 -7.05
CA ILE A 397 -12.96 4.48 -5.66
C ILE A 397 -14.09 5.46 -5.38
N ASP A 398 -15.33 5.01 -5.48
CA ASP A 398 -16.49 5.94 -5.47
C ASP A 398 -17.09 6.17 -4.07
N GLU A 399 -16.65 5.40 -3.07
CA GLU A 399 -17.19 5.48 -1.71
C GLU A 399 -16.23 4.92 -0.64
N VAL A 400 -16.44 5.36 0.60
CA VAL A 400 -15.81 4.81 1.81
C VAL A 400 -16.62 3.61 2.27
N LEU A 401 -15.99 2.45 2.38
CA LEU A 401 -16.62 1.20 2.77
C LEU A 401 -15.88 0.57 3.97
N PRO A 402 -16.58 -0.24 4.79
CA PRO A 402 -15.94 -1.13 5.74
C PRO A 402 -14.95 -2.07 5.04
N VAL A 403 -13.85 -2.40 5.71
CA VAL A 403 -12.83 -3.33 5.18
C VAL A 403 -13.44 -4.67 4.79
N ALA A 404 -14.37 -5.19 5.60
CA ALA A 404 -15.04 -6.46 5.32
C ALA A 404 -15.81 -6.45 3.99
N ASP A 405 -16.49 -5.34 3.70
CA ASP A 405 -17.24 -5.18 2.45
C ASP A 405 -16.27 -5.03 1.27
N ILE A 406 -15.21 -4.23 1.41
CA ILE A 406 -14.16 -4.10 0.37
C ILE A 406 -13.59 -5.47 -0.02
N LEU A 407 -13.21 -6.29 0.96
CA LEU A 407 -12.60 -7.60 0.72
C LEU A 407 -13.59 -8.56 0.06
N ARG A 408 -14.80 -8.67 0.61
CA ARG A 408 -15.85 -9.55 0.09
C ARG A 408 -16.23 -9.16 -1.33
N ASP A 409 -16.53 -7.88 -1.56
CA ASP A 409 -17.03 -7.41 -2.86
C ASP A 409 -15.94 -7.51 -3.92
N THR A 410 -14.67 -7.27 -3.56
CA THR A 410 -13.53 -7.51 -4.44
C THR A 410 -13.42 -8.99 -4.80
N TRP A 411 -13.50 -9.90 -3.82
CA TRP A 411 -13.34 -11.33 -4.07
C TRP A 411 -14.52 -11.93 -4.84
N ASP A 412 -15.75 -11.59 -4.47
CA ASP A 412 -16.97 -12.05 -5.13
C ASP A 412 -17.05 -11.47 -6.55
N GLY A 413 -16.77 -10.19 -6.73
CA GLY A 413 -16.71 -9.54 -8.03
C GLY A 413 -15.63 -10.15 -8.93
N CYS A 414 -14.49 -10.53 -8.37
CA CYS A 414 -13.43 -11.24 -9.10
C CYS A 414 -13.91 -12.59 -9.63
N ARG A 415 -14.49 -13.42 -8.77
CA ARG A 415 -15.01 -14.74 -9.15
C ARG A 415 -16.11 -14.63 -10.20
N ALA A 416 -17.05 -13.69 -10.00
CA ALA A 416 -18.12 -13.42 -10.95
C ALA A 416 -17.56 -12.99 -12.32
N ARG A 417 -16.56 -12.09 -12.34
CA ARG A 417 -15.96 -11.60 -13.58
C ARG A 417 -15.22 -12.70 -14.34
N LEU A 418 -14.48 -13.56 -13.65
CA LEU A 418 -13.81 -14.70 -14.27
C LEU A 418 -14.81 -15.71 -14.85
N ALA A 419 -15.88 -16.02 -14.11
CA ALA A 419 -16.95 -16.91 -14.59
C ALA A 419 -17.64 -16.36 -15.85
N GLU A 420 -17.93 -15.05 -15.85
CA GLU A 420 -18.52 -14.37 -17.00
C GLU A 420 -17.61 -14.41 -18.23
N LEU A 421 -16.31 -14.15 -18.06
CA LEU A 421 -15.34 -14.22 -19.16
C LEU A 421 -15.21 -15.64 -19.71
N ALA A 422 -15.19 -16.65 -18.85
CA ALA A 422 -15.15 -18.05 -19.27
C ALA A 422 -16.40 -18.44 -20.07
N ALA A 423 -17.58 -18.01 -19.65
CA ALA A 423 -18.83 -18.27 -20.38
C ALA A 423 -18.80 -17.64 -21.79
N ARG A 424 -18.35 -16.39 -21.91
CA ARG A 424 -18.23 -15.69 -23.21
C ARG A 424 -17.26 -16.34 -24.21
N MET A 425 -16.34 -17.17 -23.73
CA MET A 425 -15.37 -17.90 -24.58
C MET A 425 -15.84 -19.31 -24.94
N ALA A 426 -16.88 -19.82 -24.27
CA ALA A 426 -17.48 -21.11 -24.56
C ALA A 426 -18.51 -21.06 -25.69
N ASP A 427 -19.08 -19.87 -25.93
CA ASP A 427 -19.89 -19.51 -27.09
C ASP A 427 -19.00 -19.15 -28.29
#